data_AF-A0A7C5FVE5-F1
#
_entry.id   AF-A0A7C5FVE5-F1
#
_cell.length_a   1.000
_cell.length_b   1.000
_cell.length_c   1.000
_cell.angle_alpha   90.00
_cell.angle_beta   90.00
_cell.angle_gamma   90.00
#
_symmetry.space_group_name_H-M   'P 1'
#
loop_
_entity.id
_entity.type
_entity.pdbx_description
1 polymer ?
#
loop_
_entity_poly.entity_id
_entity_poly.type
_entity_poly.pdbx_seq_one_letter_code
_entity_poly.pdbx_strand_id
1 'polypeptide(L)'
;MRRFLLIAILVAAVCVSGSAADWPATLELGGFTITNIVGETKSDGSGKAVGRFVVPGDGTCPIDLIKSSSGSIMGTMRSGFNYGGLRVEGSFILDRRGLEGTGSVRTSIKPIQDANLRFDAKSGITGSGRVYLGQRFAVPVRFDIKPTGLSSVGGMASRQVSTDTPLAVYTFRGDVSVSAEGTGIKTTARGIIERRGKIGGMTSSFGPLTFDVDVISGEATVNVGGTDLVLDLW
;
A
#
# COMPACT_ATOMS: atom_id res chain seq x y z
N MET A 1 -56.07 -22.81 48.32
CA MET A 1 -54.97 -21.83 48.09
C MET A 1 -53.74 -22.51 47.48
N ARG A 2 -53.84 -23.05 46.25
CA ARG A 2 -52.70 -23.73 45.56
C ARG A 2 -52.55 -23.34 44.08
N ARG A 3 -53.35 -22.39 43.58
CA ARG A 3 -53.31 -21.93 42.18
C ARG A 3 -52.60 -20.57 41.97
N PHE A 4 -52.17 -19.90 43.04
CA PHE A 4 -51.48 -18.61 42.95
C PHE A 4 -49.94 -18.71 42.99
N LEU A 5 -49.37 -19.88 43.29
CA LEU A 5 -47.90 -20.04 43.36
C LEU A 5 -47.26 -20.31 41.98
N LEU A 6 -48.04 -20.82 41.02
CA LEU A 6 -47.53 -21.21 39.69
C LEU A 6 -47.41 -20.05 38.69
N ILE A 7 -48.03 -18.90 38.98
CA ILE A 7 -47.92 -17.70 38.12
C ILE A 7 -46.68 -16.86 38.49
N ALA A 8 -46.22 -16.89 39.74
CA ALA A 8 -45.03 -16.16 40.16
C ALA A 8 -43.72 -16.74 39.57
N ILE A 9 -43.68 -18.05 39.30
CA ILE A 9 -42.51 -18.71 38.70
C ILE A 9 -42.45 -18.48 37.18
N LEU A 10 -43.59 -18.25 36.51
CA LEU A 10 -43.60 -17.96 35.07
C LEU A 10 -43.26 -16.50 34.76
N VAL A 11 -43.49 -15.56 35.69
CA VAL A 11 -43.12 -14.14 35.53
C VAL A 11 -41.64 -13.90 35.86
N ALA A 12 -41.00 -14.74 36.68
CA ALA A 12 -39.56 -14.67 36.94
C ALA A 12 -38.68 -15.26 35.81
N ALA A 13 -39.30 -15.96 34.83
CA ALA A 13 -38.63 -16.44 33.63
C ALA A 13 -38.61 -15.42 32.48
N VAL A 14 -39.25 -14.25 32.68
CA VAL A 14 -39.21 -13.12 31.75
C VAL A 14 -38.22 -12.10 32.31
N CYS A 15 -37.20 -11.76 31.53
CA CYS A 15 -36.13 -10.80 31.83
C CYS A 15 -34.90 -11.34 32.58
N VAL A 16 -34.39 -12.52 32.23
CA VAL A 16 -32.92 -12.60 32.05
C VAL A 16 -32.64 -12.00 30.68
N SER A 17 -32.69 -10.68 30.59
CA SER A 17 -31.94 -9.97 29.57
C SER A 17 -30.50 -10.44 29.78
N GLY A 18 -30.02 -11.35 28.93
CA GLY A 18 -28.61 -11.65 28.87
C GLY A 18 -27.91 -10.30 28.79
N SER A 19 -27.20 -9.93 29.84
CA SER A 19 -26.42 -8.69 29.86
C SER A 19 -25.52 -8.81 28.65
N ALA A 20 -25.82 -8.00 27.63
CA ALA A 20 -25.02 -7.96 26.44
C ALA A 20 -23.62 -7.63 26.93
N ALA A 21 -22.70 -8.59 26.81
CA ALA A 21 -21.38 -8.44 27.42
C ALA A 21 -20.78 -7.14 26.87
N ASP A 22 -20.47 -6.22 27.77
CA ASP A 22 -19.85 -4.95 27.43
C ASP A 22 -18.57 -5.22 26.65
N TRP A 23 -18.25 -4.29 25.76
CA TRP A 23 -17.00 -4.38 25.01
C TRP A 23 -15.82 -4.43 25.98
N PRO A 24 -14.85 -5.35 25.80
CA PRO A 24 -13.66 -5.36 26.64
C PRO A 24 -12.84 -4.10 26.37
N ALA A 25 -12.20 -3.54 27.40
CA ALA A 25 -11.37 -2.33 27.24
C ALA A 25 -10.17 -2.54 26.29
N THR A 26 -9.75 -3.79 26.07
CA THR A 26 -8.66 -4.19 25.17
C THR A 26 -9.01 -5.51 24.48
N LEU A 27 -8.64 -5.65 23.21
CA LEU A 27 -8.90 -6.82 22.39
C LEU A 27 -7.70 -7.12 21.48
N GLU A 28 -7.41 -8.41 21.30
CA GLU A 28 -6.50 -8.89 20.26
C GLU A 28 -7.31 -9.39 19.06
N LEU A 29 -7.03 -8.87 17.87
CA LEU A 29 -7.70 -9.24 16.62
C LEU A 29 -6.69 -9.29 15.47
N GLY A 30 -6.62 -10.41 14.75
CA GLY A 30 -5.73 -10.56 13.60
C GLY A 30 -4.24 -10.44 13.94
N GLY A 31 -3.87 -10.65 15.21
CA GLY A 31 -2.51 -10.45 15.72
C GLY A 31 -2.17 -9.00 16.10
N PHE A 32 -3.18 -8.12 16.18
CA PHE A 32 -3.03 -6.72 16.57
C PHE A 32 -3.82 -6.41 17.84
N THR A 33 -3.25 -5.52 18.66
CA THR A 33 -3.89 -4.98 19.86
C THR A 33 -4.77 -3.78 19.53
N ILE A 34 -5.99 -3.79 20.06
CA ILE A 34 -6.91 -2.65 20.05
C ILE A 34 -7.18 -2.27 21.51
N THR A 35 -7.05 -0.98 21.83
CA THR A 35 -7.18 -0.44 23.20
C THR A 35 -8.25 0.63 23.30
N ASN A 36 -8.61 1.02 24.52
CA ASN A 36 -9.58 2.09 24.81
C ASN A 36 -10.90 1.89 24.07
N ILE A 37 -11.39 0.65 24.06
CA ILE A 37 -12.62 0.30 23.35
C ILE A 37 -13.82 0.80 24.15
N VAL A 38 -14.68 1.58 23.50
CA VAL A 38 -15.92 2.08 24.06
C VAL A 38 -17.03 1.85 23.05
N GLY A 39 -18.11 1.20 23.47
CA GLY A 39 -19.23 0.89 22.58
C GLY A 39 -20.36 0.18 23.27
N GLU A 40 -21.37 -0.16 22.48
CA GLU A 40 -22.60 -0.78 22.94
C GLU A 40 -22.77 -2.16 22.31
N THR A 41 -23.30 -3.10 23.09
CA THR A 41 -23.75 -4.41 22.62
C THR A 41 -25.27 -4.47 22.79
N LYS A 42 -25.96 -4.86 21.72
CA LYS A 42 -27.40 -5.07 21.70
C LYS A 42 -27.77 -6.42 22.33
N SER A 43 -29.05 -6.59 22.65
CA SER A 43 -29.59 -7.83 23.21
C SER A 43 -29.42 -9.06 22.31
N ASP A 44 -29.29 -8.86 20.99
CA ASP A 44 -29.00 -9.92 20.02
C ASP A 44 -27.51 -10.33 19.94
N GLY A 45 -26.66 -9.74 20.78
CA GLY A 45 -25.22 -9.98 20.84
C GLY A 45 -24.39 -9.20 19.80
N SER A 46 -25.03 -8.50 18.86
CA SER A 46 -24.35 -7.60 17.92
C SER A 46 -23.99 -6.27 18.58
N GLY A 47 -23.05 -5.52 18.03
CA GLY A 47 -22.63 -4.27 18.65
C GLY A 47 -21.75 -3.40 17.76
N LYS A 48 -21.58 -2.16 18.19
CA LYS A 48 -20.64 -1.19 17.60
C LYS A 48 -19.78 -0.59 18.69
N ALA A 49 -18.51 -0.39 18.41
CA ALA A 49 -17.58 0.29 19.31
C ALA A 49 -16.59 1.12 18.52
N VAL A 50 -15.92 2.03 19.21
CA VAL A 50 -14.73 2.74 18.74
C VAL A 50 -13.56 2.35 19.64
N GLY A 51 -12.37 2.29 19.08
CA GLY A 51 -11.15 1.98 19.82
C GLY A 51 -9.93 2.63 19.19
N ARG A 52 -8.76 2.27 19.72
CA ARG A 52 -7.46 2.68 19.19
C ARG A 52 -6.66 1.45 18.79
N PHE A 53 -6.44 1.29 17.49
CA PHE A 53 -5.58 0.27 16.92
C PHE A 53 -4.12 0.64 17.19
N VAL A 54 -3.35 -0.29 17.76
CA VAL A 54 -1.93 -0.10 18.01
C VAL A 54 -1.14 -0.52 16.77
N VAL A 55 -0.48 0.46 16.15
CA VAL A 55 0.41 0.25 15.01
C VAL A 55 1.80 -0.12 15.56
N PRO A 56 2.32 -1.32 15.27
CA PRO A 56 3.66 -1.71 15.72
C PRO A 56 4.72 -0.70 15.28
N GLY A 57 5.47 -0.14 16.24
CA GLY A 57 6.60 0.76 15.96
C GLY A 57 6.25 2.21 15.62
N ASP A 58 4.98 2.64 15.76
CA ASP A 58 4.56 4.03 15.51
C ASP A 58 3.74 4.58 16.67
N GLY A 59 2.48 4.18 16.77
CA GLY A 59 1.55 4.75 17.74
C GLY A 59 0.17 4.12 17.66
N THR A 60 -0.87 4.93 17.83
CA THR A 60 -2.25 4.44 17.74
C THR A 60 -3.10 5.24 16.76
N CYS A 61 -3.96 4.54 16.02
CA CYS A 61 -4.95 5.17 15.13
C CYS A 61 -6.38 4.78 15.54
N PRO A 62 -7.37 5.66 15.33
CA PRO A 62 -8.76 5.34 15.60
C PRO A 62 -9.24 4.20 14.70
N ILE A 63 -10.06 3.31 15.26
CA ILE A 63 -10.68 2.20 14.54
C ILE A 63 -12.14 2.07 14.98
N ASP A 64 -13.03 1.89 14.01
CA ASP A 64 -14.43 1.57 14.25
C ASP A 64 -14.58 0.04 14.27
N LEU A 65 -15.27 -0.50 15.26
CA LEU A 65 -15.46 -1.93 15.44
C LEU A 65 -16.94 -2.31 15.29
N ILE A 66 -17.19 -3.43 14.65
CA ILE A 66 -18.52 -4.04 14.52
C ILE A 66 -18.43 -5.48 15.02
N LYS A 67 -19.37 -5.85 15.88
CA LYS A 67 -19.57 -7.23 16.35
C LYS A 67 -20.85 -7.79 15.76
N SER A 68 -20.78 -8.96 15.12
CA SER A 68 -21.96 -9.70 14.66
C SER A 68 -22.65 -10.42 15.82
N SER A 69 -23.92 -10.81 15.64
CA SER A 69 -24.66 -11.65 16.60
C SER A 69 -23.98 -13.01 16.85
N SER A 70 -23.21 -13.51 15.87
CA SER A 70 -22.38 -14.71 16.00
C SER A 70 -21.04 -14.49 16.72
N GLY A 71 -20.75 -13.27 17.20
CA GLY A 71 -19.51 -12.93 17.91
C GLY A 71 -18.29 -12.72 17.01
N SER A 72 -18.47 -12.55 15.70
CA SER A 72 -17.38 -12.11 14.81
C SER A 72 -17.14 -10.62 14.98
N ILE A 73 -15.88 -10.20 15.08
CA ILE A 73 -15.49 -8.80 15.21
C ILE A 73 -14.71 -8.40 13.95
N MET A 74 -15.06 -7.25 13.39
CA MET A 74 -14.39 -6.62 12.28
C MET A 74 -14.12 -5.16 12.65
N GLY A 75 -12.95 -4.65 12.28
CA GLY A 75 -12.58 -3.25 12.42
C GLY A 75 -12.45 -2.57 11.06
N THR A 76 -12.77 -1.29 11.00
CA THR A 76 -12.54 -0.44 9.82
C THR A 76 -11.82 0.83 10.25
N MET A 77 -10.80 1.24 9.51
CA MET A 77 -10.05 2.47 9.77
C MET A 77 -9.80 3.21 8.46
N ARG A 78 -9.96 4.53 8.48
CA ARG A 78 -9.51 5.43 7.41
C ARG A 78 -8.52 6.40 8.01
N SER A 79 -7.24 6.04 7.93
CA SER A 79 -6.19 6.79 8.59
C SER A 79 -4.87 6.63 7.86
N GLY A 80 -3.91 7.43 8.27
CA GLY A 80 -2.52 7.18 7.94
C GLY A 80 -1.69 7.01 9.20
N PHE A 81 -0.69 6.14 9.10
CA PHE A 81 0.27 5.84 10.15
C PHE A 81 1.67 5.77 9.55
N ASN A 82 2.70 5.89 10.38
CA ASN A 82 4.07 5.68 9.93
C ASN A 82 4.45 4.22 10.17
N TYR A 83 5.24 3.65 9.27
CA TYR A 83 5.81 2.32 9.45
C TYR A 83 7.12 2.22 8.67
N GLY A 84 8.20 1.83 9.35
CA GLY A 84 9.53 1.81 8.72
C GLY A 84 10.00 3.18 8.23
N GLY A 85 9.58 4.28 8.87
CA GLY A 85 9.89 5.63 8.39
C GLY A 85 9.15 6.05 7.12
N LEU A 86 8.20 5.25 6.63
CA LEU A 86 7.31 5.60 5.53
C LEU A 86 5.93 5.96 6.06
N ARG A 87 5.28 6.94 5.43
CA ARG A 87 3.88 7.30 5.72
C ARG A 87 2.97 6.46 4.83
N VAL A 88 2.13 5.63 5.46
CA VAL A 88 1.10 4.82 4.79
C VAL A 88 -0.25 5.47 5.04
N GLU A 89 -1.04 5.71 3.99
CA GLU A 89 -2.34 6.37 4.08
C GLU A 89 -3.37 5.55 3.32
N GLY A 90 -4.50 5.20 3.94
CA GLY A 90 -5.47 4.34 3.30
C GLY A 90 -6.74 4.07 4.08
N SER A 91 -7.53 3.15 3.53
CA SER A 91 -8.68 2.54 4.18
C SER A 91 -8.37 1.08 4.42
N PHE A 92 -8.57 0.61 5.65
CA PHE A 92 -8.23 -0.74 6.06
C PHE A 92 -9.39 -1.42 6.77
N ILE A 93 -9.42 -2.74 6.63
CA ILE A 93 -10.31 -3.67 7.29
C ILE A 93 -9.42 -4.59 8.13
N LEU A 94 -9.75 -4.68 9.41
CA LEU A 94 -9.13 -5.60 10.36
C LEU A 94 -10.11 -6.72 10.67
N ASP A 95 -9.67 -7.95 10.54
CA ASP A 95 -10.44 -9.12 10.97
C ASP A 95 -9.53 -10.16 11.65
N ARG A 96 -10.04 -11.37 11.84
CA ARG A 96 -9.26 -12.45 12.48
C ARG A 96 -8.04 -12.91 11.68
N ARG A 97 -7.95 -12.57 10.39
CA ARG A 97 -6.86 -12.95 9.47
C ARG A 97 -5.75 -11.91 9.42
N GLY A 98 -6.03 -10.68 9.86
CA GLY A 98 -5.06 -9.58 9.89
C GLY A 98 -5.68 -8.28 9.38
N LEU A 99 -4.80 -7.34 9.00
CA LEU A 99 -5.18 -6.04 8.49
C LEU A 99 -4.92 -5.98 6.98
N GLU A 100 -5.95 -5.68 6.21
CA GLU A 100 -5.87 -5.50 4.76
C GLU A 100 -6.49 -4.17 4.37
N GLY A 101 -6.02 -3.54 3.30
CA GLY A 101 -6.53 -2.24 2.90
C GLY A 101 -6.07 -1.78 1.54
N THR A 102 -6.52 -0.60 1.18
CA THR A 102 -6.11 0.10 -0.04
C THR A 102 -5.68 1.52 0.26
N GLY A 103 -4.72 2.04 -0.49
CA GLY A 103 -4.21 3.37 -0.25
C GLY A 103 -2.94 3.72 -1.00
N SER A 104 -2.07 4.48 -0.32
CA SER A 104 -0.80 4.93 -0.85
C SER A 104 0.32 4.80 0.19
N VAL A 105 1.54 4.63 -0.31
CA VAL A 105 2.77 4.62 0.49
C VAL A 105 3.62 5.79 0.03
N ARG A 106 3.85 6.77 0.91
CA ARG A 106 4.73 7.90 0.62
C ARG A 106 6.18 7.46 0.77
N THR A 107 6.85 7.29 -0.37
CA THR A 107 8.30 7.20 -0.45
C THR A 107 8.88 8.62 -0.47
N SER A 108 10.21 8.75 -0.32
CA SER A 108 10.86 10.07 -0.31
C SER A 108 10.71 10.87 -1.60
N ILE A 109 10.57 10.21 -2.77
CA ILE A 109 10.59 10.88 -4.08
C ILE A 109 9.23 10.78 -4.80
N LYS A 110 8.64 9.59 -4.90
CA LYS A 110 7.34 9.36 -5.57
C LYS A 110 6.50 8.34 -4.79
N PRO A 111 5.24 8.64 -4.44
CA PRO A 111 4.42 7.69 -3.72
C PRO A 111 4.07 6.47 -4.58
N ILE A 112 3.92 5.32 -3.93
CA ILE A 112 3.23 4.17 -4.50
C ILE A 112 1.73 4.42 -4.31
N GLN A 113 0.99 4.50 -5.41
CA GLN A 113 -0.44 4.80 -5.44
C GLN A 113 -1.26 3.56 -5.80
N ASP A 114 -2.57 3.65 -5.60
CA ASP A 114 -3.53 2.56 -5.88
C ASP A 114 -3.10 1.23 -5.27
N ALA A 115 -2.49 1.29 -4.08
CA ALA A 115 -1.81 0.16 -3.48
C ALA A 115 -2.80 -0.73 -2.74
N ASN A 116 -2.78 -2.03 -3.03
CA ASN A 116 -3.35 -3.05 -2.17
C ASN A 116 -2.31 -3.39 -1.10
N LEU A 117 -2.71 -3.26 0.16
CA LEU A 117 -1.86 -3.34 1.33
C LEU A 117 -2.33 -4.50 2.21
N ARG A 118 -1.39 -5.34 2.61
CA ARG A 118 -1.60 -6.33 3.67
C ARG A 118 -0.57 -6.11 4.75
N PHE A 119 -1.04 -5.91 5.96
CA PHE A 119 -0.20 -5.70 7.13
C PHE A 119 -0.29 -6.93 8.03
N ASP A 120 0.88 -7.55 8.24
CA ASP A 120 1.12 -8.58 9.23
C ASP A 120 1.96 -7.99 10.37
N ALA A 121 1.53 -8.20 11.61
CA ALA A 121 2.16 -7.63 12.79
C ALA A 121 3.63 -8.07 12.97
N LYS A 122 4.04 -9.21 12.39
CA LYS A 122 5.39 -9.78 12.51
C LYS A 122 6.25 -9.51 11.28
N SER A 123 5.69 -9.64 10.08
CA SER A 123 6.45 -9.51 8.83
C SER A 123 6.40 -8.12 8.20
N GLY A 124 5.51 -7.23 8.67
CA GLY A 124 5.37 -5.87 8.15
C GLY A 124 4.31 -5.74 7.06
N ILE A 125 4.49 -4.77 6.16
CA ILE A 125 3.50 -4.42 5.15
C ILE A 125 3.96 -4.91 3.79
N THR A 126 3.16 -5.75 3.17
CA THR A 126 3.37 -6.19 1.78
C THR A 126 2.27 -5.63 0.90
N GLY A 127 2.57 -5.44 -0.38
CA GLY A 127 1.56 -4.92 -1.28
C GLY A 127 1.97 -4.84 -2.73
N SER A 128 1.02 -4.36 -3.52
CA SER A 128 1.22 -4.04 -4.93
C SER A 128 0.45 -2.78 -5.28
N GLY A 129 1.01 -1.96 -6.16
CA GLY A 129 0.43 -0.69 -6.56
C GLY A 129 1.11 -0.17 -7.81
N ARG A 130 1.12 1.15 -7.97
CA ARG A 130 1.73 1.83 -9.13
C ARG A 130 2.58 2.99 -8.68
N VAL A 131 3.71 3.17 -9.35
CA VAL A 131 4.49 4.41 -9.28
C VAL A 131 4.27 5.16 -10.58
N TYR A 132 3.79 6.40 -10.49
CA TYR A 132 3.66 7.27 -11.64
C TYR A 132 4.93 8.12 -11.77
N LEU A 133 5.80 7.75 -12.71
CA LEU A 133 7.08 8.42 -12.93
C LEU A 133 6.87 9.78 -13.61
N GLY A 134 6.06 9.82 -14.66
CA GLY A 134 5.50 11.04 -15.25
C GLY A 134 3.97 10.96 -15.40
N GLN A 135 3.34 11.98 -15.99
CA GLN A 135 1.88 12.12 -16.04
C GLN A 135 1.16 10.91 -16.66
N ARG A 136 1.83 10.17 -17.55
CA ARG A 136 1.26 9.02 -18.28
C ARG A 136 2.15 7.78 -18.24
N PHE A 137 3.14 7.75 -17.35
CA PHE A 137 4.04 6.60 -17.24
C PHE A 137 3.91 5.94 -15.88
N ALA A 138 3.01 4.97 -15.80
CA ALA A 138 2.74 4.18 -14.61
C ALA A 138 3.52 2.86 -14.66
N VAL A 139 4.33 2.63 -13.63
CA VAL A 139 5.05 1.36 -13.43
C VAL A 139 4.33 0.55 -12.36
N PRO A 140 3.79 -0.64 -12.67
CA PRO A 140 3.23 -1.52 -11.65
C PRO A 140 4.36 -2.05 -10.77
N VAL A 141 4.19 -1.96 -9.45
CA VAL A 141 5.20 -2.37 -8.49
C VAL A 141 4.62 -3.35 -7.47
N ARG A 142 5.48 -4.25 -6.99
CA ARG A 142 5.29 -5.00 -5.74
C ARG A 142 6.28 -4.50 -4.72
N PHE A 143 5.88 -4.45 -3.45
CA PHE A 143 6.73 -3.92 -2.39
C PHE A 143 6.55 -4.68 -1.07
N ASP A 144 7.58 -4.54 -0.23
CA ASP A 144 7.68 -5.05 1.12
C ASP A 144 8.28 -3.95 2.01
N ILE A 145 7.61 -3.63 3.12
CA ILE A 145 8.02 -2.64 4.10
C ILE A 145 8.19 -3.35 5.44
N LYS A 146 9.38 -3.23 6.01
CA LYS A 146 9.74 -3.75 7.32
C LYS A 146 9.80 -2.61 8.34
N PRO A 147 9.91 -2.91 9.65
CA PRO A 147 10.15 -1.88 10.66
C PRO A 147 11.38 -1.00 10.39
N THR A 148 12.32 -1.48 9.57
CA THR A 148 13.54 -0.76 9.17
C THR A 148 13.37 0.10 7.89
N GLY A 149 12.23 0.00 7.21
CA GLY A 149 11.92 0.77 5.99
C GLY A 149 11.54 -0.07 4.78
N LEU A 150 11.63 0.54 3.59
CA LEU A 150 11.30 -0.10 2.33
C LEU A 150 12.31 -1.22 2.05
N SER A 151 11.93 -2.44 2.41
CA SER A 151 12.76 -3.65 2.30
C SER A 151 12.92 -4.05 0.84
N SER A 152 11.85 -3.94 0.06
CA SER A 152 11.95 -4.06 -1.40
C SER A 152 10.83 -3.29 -2.09
N VAL A 153 11.11 -2.82 -3.30
CA VAL A 153 10.11 -2.48 -4.31
C VAL A 153 10.66 -2.94 -5.64
N GLY A 154 9.80 -3.48 -6.50
CA GLY A 154 10.19 -3.99 -7.80
C GLY A 154 9.05 -3.86 -8.80
N GLY A 155 9.34 -3.25 -9.94
CA GLY A 155 8.42 -3.12 -11.05
C GLY A 155 9.15 -2.74 -12.33
N MET A 156 8.54 -3.03 -13.48
CA MET A 156 9.05 -2.54 -14.75
C MET A 156 7.90 -2.18 -15.68
N ALA A 157 8.17 -1.25 -16.59
CA ALA A 157 7.29 -0.95 -17.71
C ALA A 157 8.11 -0.61 -18.95
N SER A 158 7.64 -1.04 -20.11
CA SER A 158 8.29 -0.74 -21.37
C SER A 158 8.10 0.73 -21.75
N ARG A 159 9.14 1.30 -22.37
CA ARG A 159 9.18 2.69 -22.78
C ARG A 159 9.87 2.83 -24.12
N GLN A 160 9.35 3.74 -24.93
CA GLN A 160 9.97 4.17 -26.16
C GLN A 160 9.93 5.69 -26.22
N VAL A 161 11.08 6.30 -26.46
CA VAL A 161 11.24 7.76 -26.59
C VAL A 161 12.20 8.06 -27.73
N SER A 162 12.09 9.26 -28.29
CA SER A 162 12.95 9.69 -29.38
C SER A 162 13.52 11.07 -29.09
N THR A 163 14.83 11.20 -29.24
CA THR A 163 15.54 12.47 -29.14
C THR A 163 16.04 12.82 -30.53
N ASP A 164 15.66 14.01 -31.00
CA ASP A 164 16.13 14.53 -32.28
C ASP A 164 17.37 15.40 -32.09
N THR A 165 18.38 15.19 -32.93
CA THR A 165 19.60 15.99 -32.98
C THR A 165 19.77 16.58 -34.39
N PRO A 166 20.65 17.56 -34.60
CA PRO A 166 20.88 18.10 -35.93
C PRO A 166 21.29 17.05 -36.98
N LEU A 167 21.98 15.98 -36.57
CA LEU A 167 22.56 14.98 -37.50
C LEU A 167 21.79 13.64 -37.56
N ALA A 168 21.03 13.30 -36.53
CA ALA A 168 20.35 12.01 -36.42
C ALA A 168 19.16 12.03 -35.45
N VAL A 169 18.23 11.11 -35.64
CA VAL A 169 17.19 10.79 -34.65
C VAL A 169 17.64 9.57 -33.85
N TYR A 170 17.56 9.63 -32.53
CA TYR A 170 17.86 8.51 -31.63
C TYR A 170 16.58 8.02 -30.99
N THR A 171 16.27 6.73 -31.12
CA THR A 171 15.09 6.11 -30.53
C THR A 171 15.52 5.09 -29.49
N PHE A 172 15.21 5.34 -28.21
CA PHE A 172 15.33 4.35 -27.17
C PHE A 172 14.12 3.42 -27.18
N ARG A 173 14.35 2.10 -27.06
CA ARG A 173 13.32 1.08 -26.83
C ARG A 173 13.81 0.13 -25.75
N GLY A 174 13.07 0.01 -24.67
CA GLY A 174 13.44 -0.88 -23.57
C GLY A 174 12.48 -0.80 -22.41
N ASP A 175 12.96 -1.19 -21.23
CA ASP A 175 12.18 -1.19 -20.00
C ASP A 175 12.79 -0.22 -18.99
N VAL A 176 11.92 0.49 -18.27
CA VAL A 176 12.28 1.26 -17.08
C VAL A 176 11.87 0.44 -15.87
N SER A 177 12.84 0.16 -15.00
CA SER A 177 12.64 -0.56 -13.75
C SER A 177 12.60 0.41 -12.57
N VAL A 178 11.73 0.12 -11.60
CA VAL A 178 11.67 0.78 -10.29
C VAL A 178 12.18 -0.19 -9.24
N SER A 179 13.13 0.25 -8.42
CA SER A 179 13.74 -0.53 -7.34
C SER A 179 13.84 0.29 -6.04
N ALA A 180 14.14 -0.36 -4.91
CA ALA A 180 14.28 0.33 -3.62
C ALA A 180 15.65 0.99 -3.46
N GLU A 181 15.67 2.19 -2.89
CA GLU A 181 16.89 2.86 -2.43
C GLU A 181 16.61 3.56 -1.09
N GLY A 182 16.98 2.91 0.02
CA GLY A 182 16.62 3.38 1.36
C GLY A 182 15.11 3.43 1.56
N THR A 183 14.56 4.60 1.91
CA THR A 183 13.11 4.86 1.96
C THR A 183 12.55 5.43 0.65
N GLY A 184 13.41 5.56 -0.37
CA GLY A 184 13.08 6.06 -1.68
C GLY A 184 13.00 4.97 -2.74
N ILE A 185 12.84 5.42 -3.97
CA ILE A 185 12.88 4.57 -5.15
C ILE A 185 14.01 5.00 -6.07
N LYS A 186 14.58 4.04 -6.78
CA LYS A 186 15.55 4.25 -7.84
C LYS A 186 14.96 3.79 -9.18
N THR A 187 15.23 4.56 -10.23
CA THR A 187 14.85 4.20 -11.61
C THR A 187 16.07 3.91 -12.46
N THR A 188 16.00 2.82 -13.22
CA THR A 188 17.04 2.42 -14.16
C THR A 188 16.36 2.01 -15.46
N ALA A 189 16.90 2.43 -16.60
CA ALA A 189 16.43 2.03 -17.91
C ALA A 189 17.40 1.00 -18.52
N ARG A 190 16.84 -0.01 -19.19
CA ARG A 190 17.59 -1.01 -19.93
C ARG A 190 16.96 -1.24 -21.30
N GLY A 191 17.75 -1.11 -22.36
CA GLY A 191 17.21 -1.22 -23.71
C GLY A 191 18.22 -1.00 -24.81
N ILE A 192 17.70 -0.81 -26.01
CA ILE A 192 18.46 -0.56 -27.23
C ILE A 192 18.18 0.88 -27.68
N ILE A 193 19.20 1.55 -28.20
CA ILE A 193 19.07 2.84 -28.86
C ILE A 193 19.35 2.67 -30.35
N GLU A 194 18.35 2.94 -31.19
CA GLU A 194 18.52 3.03 -32.64
C GLU A 194 18.84 4.46 -33.04
N ARG A 195 19.93 4.65 -33.77
CA ARG A 195 20.30 5.92 -34.41
C ARG A 195 19.95 5.85 -35.88
N ARG A 196 19.16 6.82 -36.36
CA ARG A 196 18.88 7.03 -37.79
C ARG A 196 19.50 8.34 -38.26
N GLY A 197 20.54 8.26 -39.07
CA GLY A 197 21.20 9.43 -39.66
C GLY A 197 20.28 10.18 -40.61
N LYS A 198 20.21 11.51 -40.48
CA LYS A 198 19.45 12.38 -41.39
C LYS A 198 20.14 12.53 -42.75
N ILE A 199 21.46 12.42 -42.77
CA ILE A 199 22.29 12.41 -43.98
C ILE A 199 22.56 10.94 -44.35
N GLY A 200 22.16 10.54 -45.56
CA GLY A 200 22.39 9.18 -46.08
C GLY A 200 21.48 8.08 -45.53
N GLY A 201 20.63 8.37 -44.53
CA GLY A 201 19.57 7.45 -44.06
C GLY A 201 20.04 6.19 -43.33
N MET A 202 21.33 6.08 -43.01
CA MET A 202 21.89 4.90 -42.33
C MET A 202 21.28 4.71 -40.94
N THR A 203 20.96 3.46 -40.61
CA THR A 203 20.47 3.07 -39.28
C THR A 203 21.52 2.26 -38.55
N SER A 204 21.75 2.56 -37.28
CA SER A 204 22.68 1.84 -36.40
C SER A 204 21.98 1.56 -35.07
N SER A 205 22.36 0.46 -34.42
CA SER A 205 21.74 0.03 -33.17
C SER A 205 22.81 -0.13 -32.09
N PHE A 206 22.50 0.32 -30.87
CA PHE A 206 23.40 0.31 -29.73
C PHE A 206 22.70 -0.34 -28.53
N GLY A 207 23.24 -1.44 -28.03
CA GLY A 207 22.77 -2.05 -26.78
C GLY A 207 22.87 -3.58 -26.73
N PRO A 208 22.34 -4.19 -25.65
CA PRO A 208 21.57 -3.52 -24.58
C PRO A 208 22.44 -2.61 -23.70
N LEU A 209 21.96 -1.39 -23.44
CA LEU A 209 22.54 -0.44 -22.52
C LEU A 209 21.76 -0.47 -21.20
N THR A 210 22.41 -0.09 -20.10
CA THR A 210 21.77 0.10 -18.79
C THR A 210 22.29 1.39 -18.19
N PHE A 211 21.38 2.26 -17.76
CA PHE A 211 21.73 3.56 -17.21
C PHE A 211 20.69 4.02 -16.18
N ASP A 212 21.15 4.81 -15.23
CA ASP A 212 20.28 5.41 -14.22
C ASP A 212 19.46 6.54 -14.85
N VAL A 213 18.25 6.70 -14.35
CA VAL A 213 17.32 7.75 -14.77
C VAL A 213 16.98 8.56 -13.54
N ASP A 214 17.03 9.88 -13.64
CA ASP A 214 16.57 10.74 -12.56
C ASP A 214 15.07 10.53 -12.32
N VAL A 215 14.70 10.11 -11.11
CA VAL A 215 13.32 9.74 -10.75
C VAL A 215 12.36 10.93 -10.87
N ILE A 216 12.85 12.16 -10.73
CA ILE A 216 12.05 13.37 -10.70
C ILE A 216 11.83 13.88 -12.12
N SER A 217 12.91 14.13 -12.86
CA SER A 217 12.89 14.72 -14.20
C SER A 217 12.65 13.70 -15.32
N GLY A 218 12.98 12.42 -15.11
CA GLY A 218 12.94 11.42 -16.17
C GLY A 218 14.10 11.48 -17.15
N GLU A 219 15.05 12.39 -16.91
CA GLU A 219 16.21 12.54 -17.77
C GLU A 219 17.27 11.48 -17.47
N ALA A 220 17.89 10.97 -18.53
CA ALA A 220 19.07 10.15 -18.46
C ALA A 220 20.11 10.64 -19.49
N THR A 221 21.36 10.75 -19.06
CA THR A 221 22.48 11.07 -19.97
C THR A 221 23.19 9.79 -20.37
N VAL A 222 23.31 9.56 -21.68
CA VAL A 222 23.94 8.36 -22.25
C VAL A 222 24.83 8.72 -23.42
N ASN A 223 26.05 8.16 -23.46
CA ASN A 223 26.94 8.30 -24.61
C ASN A 223 26.65 7.20 -25.63
N VAL A 224 26.29 7.58 -26.86
CA VAL A 224 25.98 6.65 -27.96
C VAL A 224 26.81 7.02 -29.17
N GLY A 225 27.75 6.14 -29.54
CA GLY A 225 28.61 6.35 -30.71
C GLY A 225 29.43 7.65 -30.62
N GLY A 226 29.85 8.05 -29.42
CA GLY A 226 30.62 9.28 -29.18
C GLY A 226 29.79 10.55 -29.08
N THR A 227 28.45 10.46 -29.07
CA THR A 227 27.55 11.59 -28.82
C THR A 227 26.89 11.44 -27.46
N ASP A 228 26.97 12.47 -26.62
CA ASP A 228 26.20 12.53 -25.37
C ASP A 228 24.75 12.92 -25.69
N LEU A 229 23.82 12.06 -25.27
CA LEU A 229 22.39 12.22 -25.47
C LEU A 229 21.71 12.39 -24.13
N VAL A 230 20.77 13.33 -24.06
CA VAL A 230 19.78 13.40 -22.98
C VAL A 230 18.49 12.75 -23.49
N LEU A 231 18.06 11.70 -22.80
CA LEU A 231 16.79 11.03 -23.05
C LEU A 231 15.80 11.45 -21.97
N ASP A 232 14.68 12.03 -22.36
CA ASP A 232 13.53 12.24 -21.49
C ASP A 232 12.64 11.00 -21.54
N LEU A 233 12.54 10.29 -20.43
CA LEU A 233 11.77 9.06 -20.32
C LEU A 233 10.34 9.26 -19.81
N TRP A 234 9.88 10.42 -19.32
CA TRP A 234 8.48 10.60 -18.91
C TRP A 234 7.95 12.02 -18.72
#